data_AF-A0A2E7FJX9-F1
#
_entry.id   AF-A0A2E7FJX9-F1
#
_cell.length_a   1.000
_cell.length_b   1.000
_cell.length_c   1.000
_cell.angle_alpha   90.00
_cell.angle_beta   90.00
_cell.angle_gamma   90.00
#
_symmetry.space_group_name_H-M   'P 1'
#
loop_
_entity.id
_entity.type
_entity.pdbx_description
1 polymer ?
#
loop_
_entity_poly.entity_id
_entity_poly.type
_entity_poly.pdbx_seq_one_letter_code
_entity_poly.pdbx_strand_id
1 'polypeptide(L)'
;MGFFSAPRFQNSFFVFARIGIINVTLSRLFASSIKLLIVLLFLFIAVRKIGVDISPFIALLSAEALGLSLALQGPISNHQAGIAIILTEPFKVHDTFTLHGCTGIVSVDSIAYTQLEIEDGQVVTI
;
A
#
# COMPACT_ATOMS: atom_id res chain seq x y z
N MET A 1 35.33 12.38 24.55
CA MET A 1 34.52 13.17 25.50
C MET A 1 33.66 14.13 24.69
N GLY A 2 32.34 14.12 24.87
CA GLY A 2 31.36 14.96 24.15
C GLY A 2 30.66 14.19 23.03
N PHE A 3 29.63 13.37 23.29
CA PHE A 3 28.26 13.72 23.70
C PHE A 3 27.56 14.62 22.67
N PHE A 4 26.89 14.00 21.70
CA PHE A 4 25.81 14.64 20.95
C PHE A 4 24.57 13.76 21.05
N SER A 5 23.79 14.05 22.09
CA SER A 5 22.44 13.54 22.28
C SER A 5 21.55 13.95 21.12
N ALA A 6 20.74 13.02 20.63
CA ALA A 6 19.54 13.35 19.89
C ALA A 6 18.40 12.46 20.41
N PRO A 7 17.41 13.01 21.15
CA PRO A 7 16.20 12.27 21.48
C PRO A 7 15.29 12.35 20.25
N ARG A 8 15.35 11.34 19.37
CA ARG A 8 14.47 11.25 18.19
C ARG A 8 13.62 9.99 18.14
N PHE A 9 13.57 9.25 19.24
CA PHE A 9 12.73 8.05 19.39
C PHE A 9 11.22 8.37 19.41
N GLN A 10 10.84 9.65 19.54
CA GLN A 10 9.46 10.04 19.77
C GLN A 10 8.61 10.21 18.49
N ASN A 11 9.24 10.30 17.30
CA ASN A 11 8.51 10.54 16.05
C ASN A 11 8.06 9.27 15.31
N SER A 12 8.63 8.10 15.59
CA SER A 12 8.14 6.85 14.99
C SER A 12 6.75 6.45 15.54
N PHE A 13 6.42 6.89 16.76
CA PHE A 13 5.11 6.61 17.36
C PHE A 13 3.97 7.47 16.80
N PHE A 14 4.28 8.66 16.25
CA PHE A 14 3.28 9.56 15.67
C PHE A 14 2.85 9.16 14.25
N VAL A 15 3.67 8.38 13.53
CA VAL A 15 3.32 7.89 12.18
C VAL A 15 2.17 6.87 12.24
N PHE A 16 2.13 6.02 13.28
CA PHE A 16 1.01 5.11 13.51
C PHE A 16 -0.29 5.81 13.95
N ALA A 17 -0.18 6.97 14.62
CA ALA A 17 -1.31 7.66 15.23
C ALA A 17 -2.26 8.39 14.24
N ARG A 18 -1.95 8.43 12.95
CA ARG A 18 -2.77 9.09 11.90
C ARG A 18 -3.55 8.15 10.97
N ILE A 19 -3.58 6.84 11.22
CA ILE A 19 -4.31 5.87 10.37
C ILE A 19 -5.85 5.94 10.55
N GLY A 20 -6.36 6.75 11.47
CA GLY A 20 -7.76 6.71 11.90
C GLY A 20 -8.70 7.76 11.31
N ILE A 21 -8.83 7.89 9.98
CA ILE A 21 -10.04 8.51 9.39
C ILE A 21 -10.47 7.70 8.16
N ILE A 22 -11.05 6.52 8.40
CA ILE A 22 -11.70 5.76 7.33
C ILE A 22 -12.97 6.53 6.95
N ASN A 23 -12.99 7.10 5.74
CA ASN A 23 -14.18 7.75 5.22
C ASN A 23 -15.36 6.77 5.24
N VAL A 24 -16.51 7.20 5.78
CA VAL A 24 -17.73 6.38 5.88
C VAL A 24 -18.13 5.75 4.54
N THR A 25 -17.86 6.44 3.43
CA THR A 25 -18.05 5.95 2.06
C THR A 25 -17.14 4.76 1.74
N LEU A 26 -15.84 4.86 2.05
CA LEU A 26 -14.88 3.77 1.83
C LEU A 26 -15.24 2.54 2.68
N SER A 27 -15.50 2.75 3.97
CA SER A 27 -15.91 1.68 4.88
C SER A 27 -17.16 0.95 4.36
N ARG A 28 -18.15 1.71 3.85
CA ARG A 28 -19.37 1.14 3.27
C ARG A 28 -19.10 0.37 1.98
N LEU A 29 -18.20 0.83 1.10
CA LEU A 29 -17.81 0.11 -0.10
C LEU A 29 -17.15 -1.24 0.25
N PHE A 30 -16.17 -1.23 1.15
CA PHE A 30 -15.51 -2.46 1.61
C PHE A 30 -16.50 -3.44 2.26
N ALA A 31 -17.36 -2.95 3.16
CA ALA A 31 -18.37 -3.79 3.80
C ALA A 31 -19.37 -4.37 2.77
N SER A 32 -19.79 -3.58 1.79
CA SER A 32 -20.68 -4.04 0.72
C SER A 32 -20.03 -5.08 -0.18
N SER A 33 -18.74 -4.90 -0.54
CA SER A 33 -17.98 -5.87 -1.34
C SER A 33 -17.81 -7.21 -0.61
N ILE A 34 -17.48 -7.17 0.69
CA ILE A 34 -17.36 -8.38 1.51
C ILE A 34 -18.71 -9.10 1.62
N LYS A 35 -19.80 -8.35 1.84
CA LYS A 35 -21.15 -8.90 1.88
C LYS A 35 -21.51 -9.59 0.56
N LEU A 36 -21.22 -8.96 -0.58
CA LEU A 36 -21.47 -9.53 -1.90
C LEU A 36 -20.70 -10.86 -2.09
N LEU A 37 -19.43 -10.90 -1.70
CA LEU A 37 -18.59 -12.10 -1.82
C LEU A 37 -19.12 -13.27 -0.97
N ILE A 38 -19.59 -13.00 0.25
CA ILE A 38 -20.22 -14.01 1.11
C ILE A 38 -21.51 -14.53 0.48
N VAL A 39 -22.36 -13.65 -0.04
CA VAL A 39 -23.62 -14.06 -0.69
C VAL A 39 -23.34 -14.93 -1.92
N LEU A 40 -22.36 -14.57 -2.75
CA LEU A 40 -21.95 -15.37 -3.91
C LEU A 40 -21.42 -16.76 -3.49
N LEU A 41 -20.65 -16.85 -2.41
CA LEU A 41 -20.18 -18.14 -1.89
C LEU A 41 -21.36 -19.04 -1.50
N PHE A 42 -22.32 -18.52 -0.73
CA PHE A 42 -23.52 -19.28 -0.34
C PHE A 42 -24.37 -19.66 -1.55
N LEU A 43 -24.50 -18.77 -2.53
CA LEU A 43 -25.20 -19.06 -3.78
C LEU A 43 -24.58 -20.23 -4.52
N PHE A 44 -23.25 -20.25 -4.67
CA PHE A 44 -22.54 -21.35 -5.31
C PHE A 44 -22.72 -22.68 -4.57
N ILE A 45 -22.67 -22.66 -3.23
CA ILE A 45 -22.95 -23.85 -2.41
C ILE A 45 -24.38 -24.35 -2.63
N ALA A 46 -25.37 -23.45 -2.70
CA ALA A 46 -26.76 -23.81 -2.92
C ALA A 46 -26.99 -24.40 -4.33
N VAL A 47 -26.44 -23.77 -5.37
CA VAL A 47 -26.55 -24.25 -6.76
C VAL A 47 -25.88 -25.61 -6.92
N ARG A 48 -24.73 -25.83 -6.27
CA ARG A 48 -24.07 -27.15 -6.21
C ARG A 48 -24.94 -28.25 -5.64
N LYS A 49 -25.73 -27.95 -4.60
CA LYS A 49 -26.62 -28.94 -3.98
C LYS A 49 -27.75 -29.40 -4.90
N ILE A 50 -28.13 -28.59 -5.89
CA ILE A 50 -29.16 -28.92 -6.89
C ILE A 50 -28.58 -29.83 -8.01
N GLY A 51 -27.28 -30.14 -7.96
CA GLY A 51 -26.60 -31.00 -8.93
C GLY A 51 -26.10 -30.26 -10.17
N VAL A 52 -26.16 -28.93 -10.19
CA VAL A 52 -25.62 -28.12 -11.28
C VAL A 52 -24.10 -28.00 -11.14
N ASP A 53 -23.39 -28.24 -12.25
CA ASP A 53 -21.95 -28.02 -12.28
C ASP A 53 -21.60 -26.53 -12.38
N ILE A 54 -20.97 -25.99 -11.35
CA ILE A 54 -20.55 -24.57 -11.31
C ILE A 54 -19.05 -24.38 -11.59
N SER A 55 -18.31 -25.46 -11.87
CA SER A 55 -16.88 -25.41 -12.16
C SER A 55 -16.49 -24.36 -13.22
N PRO A 56 -17.23 -24.19 -14.35
CA PRO A 56 -16.89 -23.14 -15.33
C PRO A 56 -17.07 -21.71 -14.80
N PHE A 57 -18.06 -21.48 -13.91
CA PHE A 57 -18.27 -20.16 -13.30
C PHE A 57 -17.17 -19.81 -12.31
N ILE A 58 -16.71 -20.79 -11.52
CA ILE A 58 -15.58 -20.62 -10.60
C ILE A 58 -14.30 -20.34 -11.40
N ALA A 59 -14.08 -21.07 -12.50
CA ALA A 59 -12.91 -20.86 -13.36
C ALA A 59 -12.88 -19.43 -13.93
N LEU A 60 -14.02 -18.91 -14.41
CA LEU A 60 -14.12 -17.54 -14.91
C LEU A 60 -13.84 -16.49 -13.81
N LEU A 61 -14.50 -16.62 -12.65
CA LEU A 61 -14.28 -15.69 -11.53
C LEU A 61 -12.84 -15.71 -11.02
N SER A 62 -12.20 -16.88 -11.04
CA SER A 62 -10.81 -17.03 -10.65
C SER A 62 -9.88 -16.28 -11.61
N ALA A 63 -10.14 -16.36 -12.92
CA ALA A 63 -9.37 -15.62 -13.92
C ALA A 63 -9.51 -14.10 -13.74
N GLU A 64 -10.72 -13.60 -13.46
CA GLU A 64 -10.96 -12.18 -13.17
C GLU A 64 -10.29 -11.73 -11.87
N ALA A 65 -10.38 -12.54 -10.81
CA ALA A 65 -9.75 -12.26 -9.52
C ALA A 65 -8.23 -12.16 -9.64
N LEU A 66 -7.61 -12.99 -10.50
CA LEU A 66 -6.19 -12.88 -10.82
C LEU A 66 -5.89 -11.56 -11.54
N GLY A 67 -6.68 -11.17 -12.53
CA GLY A 67 -6.52 -9.89 -13.22
C GLY A 67 -6.58 -8.69 -12.28
N LEU A 68 -7.55 -8.66 -11.36
CA LEU A 68 -7.66 -7.62 -10.34
C LEU A 68 -6.46 -7.63 -9.38
N SER A 69 -6.00 -8.80 -8.98
CA SER A 69 -4.84 -8.95 -8.10
C SER A 69 -3.56 -8.41 -8.75
N LEU A 70 -3.36 -8.68 -10.04
CA LEU A 70 -2.22 -8.16 -10.81
C LEU A 70 -2.30 -6.63 -10.98
N ALA A 71 -3.50 -6.08 -11.22
CA ALA A 71 -3.68 -4.63 -11.32
C ALA A 71 -3.34 -3.90 -10.00
N LEU A 72 -3.60 -4.53 -8.85
CA LEU A 72 -3.31 -3.97 -7.53
C LEU A 72 -1.89 -4.25 -7.03
N GLN A 73 -1.14 -5.12 -7.71
CA GLN A 73 0.20 -5.53 -7.28
C GLN A 73 1.17 -4.35 -7.15
N GLY A 74 1.17 -3.42 -8.13
CA GLY A 74 2.03 -2.24 -8.11
C GLY A 74 1.77 -1.30 -6.94
N PRO A 75 0.53 -0.80 -6.75
CA PRO A 75 0.18 0.06 -5.62
C PRO A 75 0.48 -0.57 -4.24
N ILE A 76 0.21 -1.86 -4.08
CA ILE A 76 0.47 -2.59 -2.83
C ILE A 76 1.99 -2.73 -2.60
N SER A 77 2.75 -3.07 -3.64
CA SER A 77 4.21 -3.20 -3.55
C SER A 77 4.88 -1.88 -3.14
N ASN A 78 4.37 -0.76 -3.65
CA ASN A 78 4.89 0.56 -3.31
C ASN A 78 4.62 0.90 -1.83
N HIS A 79 3.41 0.59 -1.34
CA HIS A 79 3.06 0.74 0.07
C HIS A 79 3.94 -0.10 1.00
N GLN A 80 4.27 -1.34 0.59
CA GLN A 80 5.18 -2.20 1.34
C GLN A 80 6.62 -1.71 1.31
N ALA A 81 7.08 -1.16 0.18
CA ALA A 81 8.41 -0.58 0.06
C ALA A 81 8.60 0.61 1.02
N GLY A 82 7.62 1.51 1.12
CA GLY A 82 7.68 2.62 2.08
C GLY A 82 7.73 2.15 3.54
N ILE A 83 6.94 1.13 3.91
CA ILE A 83 7.00 0.52 5.25
C ILE A 83 8.39 -0.10 5.51
N ALA A 84 8.94 -0.82 4.53
CA ALA A 84 10.25 -1.46 4.65
C ALA A 84 11.37 -0.43 4.82
N ILE A 85 11.35 0.69 4.10
CA ILE A 85 12.32 1.78 4.23
C ILE A 85 12.27 2.38 5.65
N ILE A 86 11.07 2.61 6.19
CA ILE A 86 10.91 3.15 7.55
C ILE A 86 11.43 2.16 8.60
N LEU A 87 11.21 0.85 8.41
CA LEU A 87 11.63 -0.17 9.37
C LEU A 87 13.12 -0.52 9.30
N THR A 88 13.72 -0.49 8.11
CA THR A 88 15.12 -0.89 7.90
C THR A 88 16.10 0.29 7.95
N GLU A 89 15.60 1.53 7.91
CA GLU A 89 16.37 2.78 7.87
C GLU A 89 17.65 2.69 6.99
N PRO A 90 17.57 2.22 5.73
CA PRO A 90 18.75 1.97 4.90
C PRO A 90 19.44 3.27 4.45
N PHE A 91 18.73 4.40 4.49
CA PHE A 91 19.22 5.75 4.17
C PHE A 91 18.60 6.73 5.17
N LYS A 92 19.37 7.72 5.67
CA LYS A 92 18.82 8.78 6.52
C LYS A 92 18.09 9.80 5.65
N VAL A 93 16.85 10.12 6.02
CA VAL A 93 16.09 11.24 5.42
C VAL A 93 16.92 12.52 5.61
N HIS A 94 17.08 13.32 4.53
CA HIS A 94 18.02 14.45 4.37
C HIS A 94 19.46 14.16 3.91
N ASP A 95 19.84 12.92 3.59
CA ASP A 95 21.07 12.69 2.82
C ASP A 95 20.86 12.97 1.33
N THR A 96 21.86 13.57 0.68
CA THR A 96 21.89 13.74 -0.77
C THR A 96 22.21 12.40 -1.42
N PHE A 97 21.29 11.87 -2.24
CA PHE A 97 21.47 10.60 -2.92
C PHE A 97 21.13 10.72 -4.41
N THR A 98 21.89 10.02 -5.25
CA THR A 98 21.66 9.99 -6.70
C THR A 98 20.78 8.79 -7.05
N LEU A 99 19.57 9.04 -7.54
CA LEU A 99 18.62 8.02 -7.99
C LEU A 99 18.33 8.24 -9.48
N HIS A 100 18.51 7.19 -10.30
CA HIS A 100 18.28 7.23 -11.75
C HIS A 100 18.96 8.42 -12.49
N GLY A 101 20.14 8.85 -12.01
CA GLY A 101 20.89 9.97 -12.60
C GLY A 101 20.47 11.36 -12.15
N CYS A 102 19.47 11.48 -11.26
CA CYS A 102 19.08 12.73 -10.62
C CYS A 102 19.68 12.80 -9.20
N THR A 103 20.40 13.89 -8.89
CA THR A 103 20.96 14.15 -7.56
C THR A 103 20.10 15.20 -6.86
N GLY A 104 19.59 14.87 -5.67
CA GLY A 104 18.69 15.74 -4.93
C GLY A 104 18.63 15.38 -3.45
N ILE A 105 17.95 16.22 -2.68
CA ILE A 105 17.69 15.98 -1.26
C ILE A 105 16.44 15.10 -1.16
N VAL A 106 16.55 13.97 -0.46
CA VAL A 106 15.44 13.01 -0.31
C VAL A 106 14.49 13.47 0.80
N SER A 107 13.22 13.68 0.44
CA SER A 107 12.11 13.84 1.38
C SER A 107 11.12 12.67 1.25
N VAL A 108 10.95 11.93 2.34
CA VAL A 108 9.96 10.84 2.42
C VAL A 108 8.72 11.39 3.11
N ASP A 109 7.87 12.08 2.35
CA ASP A 109 6.63 12.66 2.88
C ASP A 109 5.46 11.66 2.93
N SER A 110 5.54 10.55 2.19
CA SER A 110 4.47 9.55 2.10
C SER A 110 5.01 8.12 2.06
N ILE A 111 4.24 7.17 2.61
CA ILE A 111 4.56 5.73 2.61
C ILE A 111 4.41 5.15 1.19
N ALA A 112 3.72 5.85 0.30
CA ALA A 112 3.39 5.37 -1.03
C ALA A 112 4.26 5.99 -2.14
N TYR A 113 5.20 6.89 -1.85
CA TYR A 113 6.08 7.47 -2.87
C TYR A 113 7.18 8.30 -2.21
N THR A 114 8.34 8.38 -2.84
CA THR A 114 9.46 9.21 -2.40
C THR A 114 9.53 10.47 -3.25
N GLN A 115 9.70 11.63 -2.63
CA GLN A 115 9.90 12.88 -3.35
C GLN A 115 11.38 13.26 -3.34
N LEU A 116 11.89 13.68 -4.49
CA LEU A 116 13.23 14.20 -4.66
C LEU A 116 13.14 15.66 -5.06
N GLU A 117 13.77 16.53 -4.27
CA GLU A 117 13.96 17.94 -4.63
C GLU A 117 15.35 18.10 -5.27
N ILE A 118 15.36 18.47 -6.55
CA ILE A 118 16.58 18.66 -7.35
C ILE A 118 17.02 20.13 -7.25
N GLU A 119 18.31 20.42 -7.46
CA GLU A 119 18.89 21.79 -7.40
C GLU A 119 18.20 22.84 -8.29
N ASP A 120 17.39 22.42 -9.26
CA ASP A 120 16.64 23.30 -10.18
C ASP A 120 15.22 23.67 -9.66
N GLY A 121 14.89 23.32 -8.41
CA GLY A 121 13.59 23.58 -7.78
C GLY A 121 12.46 22.67 -8.27
N GLN A 122 12.78 21.61 -9.02
CA GLN A 122 11.81 20.62 -9.51
C GLN A 122 11.67 19.48 -8.51
N VAL A 123 10.42 19.14 -8.18
CA VAL A 123 10.07 18.02 -7.30
C VAL A 123 9.70 16.81 -8.17
N VAL A 124 10.50 15.76 -8.10
CA VAL A 124 10.26 14.50 -8.80
C VAL A 124 9.69 13.49 -7.82
N THR A 125 8.51 12.93 -8.13
CA THR A 125 7.87 11.88 -7.35
C THR A 125 8.18 10.52 -7.96
N ILE A 126 8.70 9.59 -7.15
CA ILE A 126 9.07 8.22 -7.53
C ILE A 126 8.23 7.23 -6.73
#